data_AF-A0A6P5FDU9-F1
#
_entry.id   AF-A0A6P5FDU9-F1
#
_cell.length_a   1.000
_cell.length_b   1.000
_cell.length_c   1.000
_cell.angle_alpha   90.00
_cell.angle_beta   90.00
_cell.angle_gamma   90.00
#
_symmetry.space_group_name_H-M   'P 1'
#
loop_
_entity.id
_entity.type
_entity.pdbx_description
1 polymer ?
#
loop_
_entity_poly.entity_id
_entity_poly.type
_entity_poly.pdbx_seq_one_letter_code
_entity_poly.pdbx_strand_id
1 'polypeptide(L)'
;MQGFPGGLPDLAHLQATMNAIEHACSLIQMHMNPAEAESVIASLHSSHMPYQTCRFIIETSKVPNARFQAAGAIGDAAIREWGILIDENKRSLIIFCLQYVMEHASAPDAYVQSKVSAVAARLLKRGWLEFPEAEKAAILFEVKQSILGNHGSGPQFVGINFVESLVSEFSPSTSSDLGLPREFHEQCQSFLEMNYLKEFYCWAQAALLSVSNKILEHPTSVPEEKVCSAALRLMFQILNWDFKHTANEPDNSHSRINTLTSGIRHDAVMLKKFDHSLVKPGPTWNDVLISSGHTSWLLNFYATLREKCSYDTLWIDSPIAVSARQLIVQLCSLAGAVFPSDNGETQIKHIALILSAIIQWIDPPDVISASIQSGQSESEFIDGCHALLSMASLTSAMLFDNLLTSVRPYGTIHVLSSLTSEVVKILTVNQDEEETWSADALDILLETWSVTLGQMDGDKTILPHDRVFAASSLFNTIVESHLKAAADSALDENDDTEYFHASVSKRDERLASYALIARAAADMTVPFLVRLFSERFSLLSQRISGNESTRTLEELYWLLLITGHVLTDSGEGETALVPEALQAGFLNVVEAVHHPVVALSCK
;
A
#
# COMPACT_ATOMS: atom_id res chain seq x y z
N MET A 1 5.15 36.87 26.44
CA MET A 1 3.89 36.17 26.11
C MET A 1 2.72 37.15 26.17
N GLN A 2 2.73 38.17 25.30
CA GLN A 2 1.53 38.91 24.91
C GLN A 2 0.92 38.15 23.72
N GLY A 3 -0.41 38.21 23.51
CA GLY A 3 -1.02 37.71 22.27
C GLY A 3 -1.73 36.34 22.30
N PHE A 4 -1.78 35.60 23.42
CA PHE A 4 -2.60 34.38 23.50
C PHE A 4 -4.09 34.76 23.65
N PRO A 5 -5.01 34.21 22.83
CA PRO A 5 -6.40 34.66 22.81
C PRO A 5 -7.13 34.41 24.13
N GLY A 6 -7.93 35.40 24.57
CA GLY A 6 -8.73 35.34 25.79
C GLY A 6 -8.45 36.49 26.77
N GLY A 7 -9.37 36.70 27.73
CA GLY A 7 -9.21 37.68 28.81
C GLY A 7 -8.20 37.25 29.88
N LEU A 8 -7.99 38.10 30.88
CA LEU A 8 -7.14 37.77 32.03
C LEU A 8 -7.68 36.50 32.74
N PRO A 9 -6.84 35.47 32.92
CA PRO A 9 -7.30 34.20 33.49
C PRO A 9 -7.63 34.33 34.98
N ASP A 10 -8.81 33.84 35.38
CA ASP A 10 -9.13 33.55 36.79
C ASP A 10 -8.63 32.14 37.12
N LEU A 11 -7.57 32.06 37.93
CA LEU A 11 -6.93 30.80 38.30
C LEU A 11 -7.90 29.82 38.99
N ALA A 12 -8.84 30.32 39.78
CA ALA A 12 -9.81 29.46 40.46
C ALA A 12 -10.75 28.80 39.44
N HIS A 13 -11.19 29.57 38.43
CA HIS A 13 -12.02 29.06 37.34
C HIS A 13 -11.27 28.06 36.44
N LEU A 14 -10.01 28.35 36.10
CA LEU A 14 -9.16 27.44 35.33
C LEU A 14 -8.98 26.09 36.04
N GLN A 15 -8.67 26.13 37.34
CA GLN A 15 -8.49 24.92 38.14
C GLN A 15 -9.79 24.13 38.27
N ALA A 16 -10.93 24.80 38.49
CA ALA A 16 -12.23 24.14 38.57
C ALA A 16 -12.59 23.43 37.26
N THR A 17 -12.35 24.09 36.12
CA THR A 17 -12.62 23.52 34.80
C THR A 17 -11.71 22.33 34.51
N MET A 18 -10.41 22.44 34.81
CA MET A 18 -9.48 21.31 34.67
C MET A 18 -9.95 20.10 35.49
N ASN A 19 -10.27 20.30 36.77
CA ASN A 19 -10.74 19.21 37.64
C ASN A 19 -12.02 18.55 37.10
N ALA A 20 -12.96 19.34 36.56
CA ALA A 20 -14.19 18.82 35.95
C ALA A 20 -13.90 17.96 34.72
N ILE A 21 -12.98 18.39 33.86
CA ILE A 21 -12.58 17.66 32.64
C ILE A 21 -11.79 16.40 32.99
N GLU A 22 -10.88 16.45 33.96
CA GLU A 22 -10.16 15.29 34.49
C GLU A 22 -11.12 14.24 35.06
N HIS A 23 -12.12 14.69 35.81
CA HIS A 23 -13.15 13.83 36.36
C HIS A 23 -14.01 13.19 35.26
N ALA A 24 -14.48 13.97 34.29
CA ALA A 24 -15.24 13.47 33.15
C ALA A 24 -14.45 12.42 32.34
N CYS A 25 -13.17 12.69 32.06
CA CYS A 25 -12.31 11.72 31.37
C CYS A 25 -12.18 10.40 32.16
N SER A 26 -12.09 10.49 33.49
CA SER A 26 -12.01 9.32 34.37
C SER A 26 -13.32 8.52 34.37
N LEU A 27 -14.46 9.20 34.37
CA LEU A 27 -15.78 8.58 34.30
C LEU A 27 -16.00 7.79 33.00
N ILE A 28 -15.60 8.37 31.85
CA ILE A 28 -15.64 7.67 30.55
C ILE A 28 -14.77 6.42 30.59
N GLN A 29 -13.54 6.52 31.08
CA GLN A 29 -12.62 5.39 31.17
C GLN A 29 -13.14 4.27 32.08
N MET A 30 -13.92 4.61 33.11
CA MET A 30 -14.55 3.66 34.03
C MET A 30 -15.94 3.18 33.54
N HIS A 31 -16.41 3.63 32.37
CA HIS A 31 -17.76 3.41 31.86
C HIS A 31 -18.88 3.80 32.85
N MET A 32 -18.63 4.82 33.67
CA MET A 32 -19.56 5.32 34.69
C MET A 32 -20.20 6.62 34.20
N ASN A 33 -21.53 6.64 34.08
CA ASN A 33 -22.30 7.81 33.64
C ASN A 33 -21.74 8.50 32.36
N PRO A 34 -21.46 7.75 31.28
CA PRO A 34 -20.74 8.27 30.12
C PRO A 34 -21.43 9.48 29.47
N ALA A 35 -22.76 9.51 29.43
CA ALA A 35 -23.51 10.62 28.84
C ALA A 35 -23.29 11.96 29.57
N GLU A 36 -23.18 11.94 30.90
CA GLU A 36 -22.91 13.16 31.69
C GLU A 36 -21.47 13.62 31.47
N ALA A 37 -20.51 12.69 31.49
CA ALA A 37 -19.11 12.98 31.24
C ALA A 37 -18.85 13.52 29.82
N GLU A 38 -19.50 12.94 28.80
CA GLU A 38 -19.49 13.42 27.42
C GLU A 38 -20.06 14.83 27.32
N SER A 39 -21.17 15.12 28.02
CA SER A 39 -21.74 16.47 28.05
C SER A 39 -20.78 17.50 28.64
N VAL A 40 -20.02 17.13 29.69
CA VAL A 40 -19.00 18.01 30.28
C VAL A 40 -17.87 18.27 29.29
N ILE A 41 -17.37 17.24 28.60
CA ILE A 41 -16.32 17.41 27.58
C ILE A 41 -16.84 18.25 26.41
N ALA A 42 -18.04 17.96 25.91
CA ALA A 42 -18.68 18.73 24.83
C ALA A 42 -18.86 20.21 25.21
N SER A 43 -19.10 20.52 26.48
CA SER A 43 -19.18 21.91 26.96
C SER A 43 -17.85 22.66 26.82
N LEU A 44 -16.70 21.99 27.02
CA LEU A 44 -15.39 22.59 26.77
C LEU A 44 -15.20 22.89 25.27
N HIS A 45 -15.53 21.93 24.41
CA HIS A 45 -15.38 22.07 22.95
C HIS A 45 -16.27 23.17 22.37
N SER A 46 -17.46 23.36 22.92
CA SER A 46 -18.43 24.38 22.47
C SER A 46 -18.27 25.74 23.17
N SER A 47 -17.43 25.83 24.20
CA SER A 47 -17.18 27.07 24.94
C SER A 47 -16.62 28.17 24.04
N HIS A 48 -16.92 29.43 24.38
CA HIS A 48 -16.42 30.61 23.69
C HIS A 48 -15.02 30.96 24.18
N MET A 49 -14.07 31.19 23.27
CA MET A 49 -12.67 31.54 23.59
C MET A 49 -12.01 30.62 24.66
N PRO A 50 -12.06 29.27 24.53
CA PRO A 50 -11.57 28.34 25.56
C PRO A 50 -10.05 28.26 25.67
N TYR A 51 -9.31 29.01 24.85
CA TYR A 51 -7.87 28.85 24.64
C TYR A 51 -7.04 28.91 25.93
N GLN A 52 -7.28 29.89 26.82
CA GLN A 52 -6.56 29.99 28.10
C GLN A 52 -6.80 28.77 28.99
N THR A 53 -8.05 28.31 29.05
CA THR A 53 -8.43 27.10 29.79
C THR A 53 -7.77 25.86 29.21
N CYS A 54 -7.83 25.68 27.90
CA CYS A 54 -7.21 24.54 27.25
C CYS A 54 -5.69 24.54 27.41
N ARG A 55 -5.04 25.70 27.28
CA ARG A 55 -3.60 25.86 27.54
C ARG A 55 -3.25 25.43 28.96
N PHE A 56 -4.00 25.94 29.95
CA PHE A 56 -3.78 25.58 31.35
C PHE A 56 -3.90 24.07 31.60
N ILE A 57 -4.92 23.43 31.02
CA ILE A 57 -5.10 21.97 31.11
C ILE A 57 -3.92 21.24 30.46
N ILE A 58 -3.51 21.64 29.25
CA ILE A 58 -2.40 21.02 28.52
C ILE A 58 -1.08 21.10 29.31
N GLU A 59 -0.77 22.25 29.89
CA GLU A 59 0.47 22.50 30.63
C GLU A 59 0.47 21.90 32.05
N THR A 60 -0.71 21.74 32.69
CA THR A 60 -0.79 21.45 34.13
C THR A 60 -1.39 20.08 34.46
N SER A 61 -2.32 19.59 33.65
CA SER A 61 -3.05 18.36 33.96
C SER A 61 -2.14 17.14 33.91
N LYS A 62 -2.29 16.27 34.91
CA LYS A 62 -1.59 14.98 34.94
C LYS A 62 -2.38 13.88 34.23
N VAL A 63 -3.62 14.16 33.80
CA VAL A 63 -4.49 13.20 33.11
C VAL A 63 -4.29 13.35 31.59
N PRO A 64 -3.69 12.35 30.92
CA PRO A 64 -3.42 12.41 29.47
C PRO A 64 -4.69 12.68 28.63
N ASN A 65 -5.82 12.04 28.98
CA ASN A 65 -7.10 12.24 28.30
C ASN A 65 -7.61 13.69 28.41
N ALA A 66 -7.43 14.35 29.55
CA ALA A 66 -7.84 15.74 29.71
C ALA A 66 -7.01 16.67 28.80
N ARG A 67 -5.70 16.43 28.70
CA ARG A 67 -4.81 17.16 27.77
C ARG A 67 -5.20 16.91 26.30
N PHE A 68 -5.56 15.68 25.95
CA PHE A 68 -6.06 15.34 24.61
C PHE A 68 -7.35 16.10 24.26
N GLN A 69 -8.33 16.11 25.16
CA GLN A 69 -9.59 16.84 24.95
C GLN A 69 -9.35 18.35 24.87
N ALA A 70 -8.51 18.90 25.74
CA ALA A 70 -8.14 20.31 25.70
C ALA A 70 -7.49 20.72 24.37
N ALA A 71 -6.60 19.89 23.82
CA ALA A 71 -6.02 20.12 22.49
C ALA A 71 -7.08 20.09 21.39
N GLY A 72 -8.00 19.12 21.43
CA GLY A 72 -9.14 19.06 20.51
C GLY A 72 -10.02 20.32 20.56
N ALA A 73 -10.34 20.78 21.77
CA ALA A 73 -11.15 21.97 21.98
C ALA A 73 -10.49 23.25 21.43
N ILE A 74 -9.15 23.38 21.47
CA ILE A 74 -8.44 24.47 20.79
C ILE A 74 -8.73 24.44 19.28
N GLY A 75 -8.60 23.27 18.65
CA GLY A 75 -8.84 23.09 17.22
C GLY A 75 -10.27 23.46 16.84
N ASP A 76 -11.27 22.94 17.55
CA ASP A 76 -12.68 23.18 17.23
C ASP A 76 -13.09 24.63 17.45
N ALA A 77 -12.63 25.24 18.55
CA ALA A 77 -12.88 26.65 18.80
C ALA A 77 -12.22 27.53 17.73
N ALA A 78 -10.97 27.27 17.37
CA ALA A 78 -10.26 28.04 16.35
C ALA A 78 -10.92 27.98 14.97
N ILE A 79 -11.49 26.85 14.55
CA ILE A 79 -12.23 26.80 13.28
C ILE A 79 -13.51 27.65 13.35
N ARG A 80 -14.28 27.56 14.44
CA ARG A 80 -15.50 28.38 14.62
C ARG A 80 -15.21 29.87 14.73
N GLU A 81 -14.13 30.22 15.43
CA GLU A 81 -13.81 31.58 15.85
C GLU A 81 -12.71 32.22 14.97
N TRP A 82 -12.29 31.57 13.88
CA TRP A 82 -11.15 32.01 13.07
C TRP A 82 -11.26 33.46 12.60
N GLY A 83 -12.46 33.89 12.22
CA GLY A 83 -12.73 35.24 11.72
C GLY A 83 -12.70 36.33 12.80
N ILE A 84 -12.78 35.97 14.09
CA ILE A 84 -12.70 36.93 15.20
C ILE A 84 -11.31 36.98 15.85
N LEU A 85 -10.46 35.97 15.62
CA LEU A 85 -9.07 35.95 16.08
C LEU A 85 -8.23 36.94 15.27
N ILE A 86 -7.41 37.75 15.95
CA ILE A 86 -6.40 38.56 15.28
C ILE A 86 -5.20 37.70 14.86
N ASP A 87 -4.42 38.16 13.90
CA ASP A 87 -3.31 37.37 13.33
C ASP A 87 -2.27 36.95 14.37
N GLU A 88 -2.00 37.80 15.38
CA GLU A 88 -1.15 37.45 16.51
C GLU A 88 -1.72 36.26 17.30
N ASN A 89 -3.04 36.21 17.53
CA ASN A 89 -3.68 35.09 18.23
C ASN A 89 -3.53 33.80 17.44
N LYS A 90 -3.84 33.83 16.14
CA LYS A 90 -3.74 32.67 15.25
C LYS A 90 -2.33 32.10 15.28
N ARG A 91 -1.32 32.97 15.14
CA ARG A 91 0.09 32.59 15.20
C ARG A 91 0.49 32.02 16.56
N SER A 92 0.10 32.68 17.65
CA SER A 92 0.42 32.23 19.01
C SER A 92 -0.16 30.86 19.34
N LEU A 93 -1.33 30.50 18.82
CA LEU A 93 -1.90 29.16 19.00
C LEU A 93 -1.06 28.09 18.30
N ILE A 94 -0.65 28.32 17.05
CA ILE A 94 0.19 27.38 16.29
C ILE A 94 1.54 27.19 16.99
N ILE A 95 2.21 28.30 17.34
CA ILE A 95 3.51 28.27 18.02
C ILE A 95 3.41 27.57 19.37
N PHE A 96 2.34 27.82 20.15
CA PHE A 96 2.13 27.14 21.42
C PHE A 96 2.06 25.61 21.25
N CYS A 97 1.25 25.13 20.30
CA CYS A 97 1.14 23.70 20.04
C CYS A 97 2.49 23.10 19.62
N LEU A 98 3.24 23.79 18.74
CA LEU A 98 4.57 23.36 18.30
C LEU A 98 5.58 23.32 19.45
N GLN A 99 5.67 24.38 20.25
CA GLN A 99 6.57 24.44 21.40
C GLN A 99 6.24 23.35 22.41
N TYR A 100 4.96 23.15 22.72
CA TYR A 100 4.53 22.10 23.64
C TYR A 100 5.01 20.73 23.19
N VAL A 101 4.85 20.37 21.91
CA VAL A 101 5.25 19.04 21.44
C VAL A 101 6.76 18.85 21.42
N MET A 102 7.53 19.92 21.14
CA MET A 102 8.99 19.87 21.17
C MET A 102 9.54 19.74 22.60
N GLU A 103 8.98 20.51 23.55
CA GLU A 103 9.37 20.46 24.96
C GLU A 103 9.04 19.11 25.61
N HIS A 104 7.97 18.46 25.15
CA HIS A 104 7.48 17.19 25.69
C HIS A 104 7.76 16.00 24.76
N ALA A 105 8.78 16.09 23.92
CA ALA A 105 9.08 15.08 22.91
C ALA A 105 9.41 13.69 23.47
N SER A 106 9.81 13.61 24.74
CA SER A 106 10.06 12.34 25.45
C SER A 106 8.89 11.90 26.34
N ALA A 107 7.73 12.56 26.26
CA ALA A 107 6.56 12.18 27.05
C ALA A 107 6.04 10.79 26.66
N PRO A 108 5.57 9.98 27.63
CA PRO A 108 5.06 8.63 27.36
C PRO A 108 3.72 8.64 26.59
N ASP A 109 2.96 9.74 26.69
CA ASP A 109 1.62 9.87 26.11
C ASP A 109 1.67 10.25 24.62
N ALA A 110 2.18 9.36 23.77
CA ALA A 110 2.39 9.62 22.34
C ALA A 110 1.13 10.08 21.59
N TYR A 111 -0.05 9.59 21.98
CA TYR A 111 -1.31 9.99 21.34
C TYR A 111 -1.70 11.45 21.66
N VAL A 112 -1.28 12.00 22.81
CA VAL A 112 -1.47 13.43 23.14
C VAL A 112 -0.57 14.28 22.24
N GLN A 113 0.68 13.87 22.06
CA GLN A 113 1.62 14.54 21.16
C GLN A 113 1.09 14.55 19.72
N SER A 114 0.62 13.41 19.23
CA SER A 114 -0.02 13.29 17.92
C SER A 114 -1.23 14.22 17.78
N LYS A 115 -2.11 14.28 18.80
CA LYS A 115 -3.27 15.18 18.77
C LYS A 115 -2.88 16.65 18.72
N VAL A 116 -1.91 17.08 19.52
CA VAL A 116 -1.45 18.48 19.53
C VAL A 116 -0.79 18.84 18.19
N SER A 117 0.02 17.94 17.61
CA SER A 117 0.61 18.12 16.28
C SER A 117 -0.46 18.23 15.19
N ALA A 118 -1.50 17.38 15.22
CA ALA A 118 -2.61 17.45 14.29
C ALA A 118 -3.40 18.76 14.42
N VAL A 119 -3.61 19.25 15.64
CA VAL A 119 -4.24 20.56 15.87
C VAL A 119 -3.35 21.68 15.30
N ALA A 120 -2.04 21.66 15.55
CA ALA A 120 -1.12 22.64 14.97
C ALA A 120 -1.17 22.64 13.42
N ALA A 121 -1.17 21.45 12.80
CA ALA A 121 -1.29 21.29 11.36
C ALA A 121 -2.62 21.85 10.82
N ARG A 122 -3.74 21.54 11.48
CA ARG A 122 -5.08 22.05 11.16
C ARG A 122 -5.14 23.57 11.22
N LEU A 123 -4.60 24.17 12.27
CA LEU A 123 -4.53 25.63 12.43
C LEU A 123 -3.66 26.28 11.35
N LEU A 124 -2.51 25.67 11.04
CA LEU A 124 -1.61 26.16 10.00
C LEU A 124 -2.26 26.09 8.60
N LYS A 125 -2.94 24.99 8.28
CA LYS A 125 -3.72 24.87 7.04
C LYS A 125 -4.83 25.92 6.99
N ARG A 126 -5.59 26.08 8.07
CA ARG A 126 -6.71 27.03 8.12
C ARG A 126 -6.28 28.47 7.82
N GLY A 127 -5.10 28.87 8.29
CA GLY A 127 -4.52 30.18 8.01
C GLY A 127 -3.65 30.26 6.76
N TRP A 128 -3.48 29.18 6.01
CA TRP A 128 -2.41 29.04 5.02
C TRP A 128 -2.40 30.12 3.94
N LEU A 129 -3.58 30.46 3.41
CA LEU A 129 -3.76 31.50 2.39
C LEU A 129 -3.85 32.91 2.99
N GLU A 130 -4.12 33.03 4.30
CA GLU A 130 -4.19 34.30 5.02
C GLU A 130 -2.81 34.78 5.49
N PHE A 131 -1.93 33.85 5.88
CA PHE A 131 -0.63 34.17 6.44
C PHE A 131 0.36 34.67 5.36
N PRO A 132 1.15 35.72 5.66
CA PRO A 132 2.29 36.12 4.85
C PRO A 132 3.30 34.97 4.67
N GLU A 133 3.97 34.94 3.53
CA GLU A 133 4.98 33.92 3.23
C GLU A 133 6.13 33.90 4.25
N ALA A 134 6.56 35.08 4.73
CA ALA A 134 7.59 35.20 5.75
C ALA A 134 7.20 34.54 7.08
N GLU A 135 5.92 34.57 7.45
CA GLU A 135 5.44 33.94 8.69
C GLU A 135 5.39 32.42 8.55
N LYS A 136 4.89 31.93 7.41
CA LYS A 136 4.92 30.49 7.08
C LYS A 136 6.36 29.96 7.10
N ALA A 137 7.29 30.70 6.49
CA ALA A 137 8.70 30.35 6.48
C ALA A 137 9.32 30.35 7.88
N ALA A 138 8.97 31.30 8.75
CA ALA A 138 9.46 31.34 10.13
C ALA A 138 9.00 30.12 10.95
N ILE A 139 7.72 29.76 10.88
CA ILE A 139 7.17 28.58 11.57
C ILE A 139 7.86 27.30 11.06
N LEU A 140 7.94 27.14 9.74
CA LEU A 140 8.56 25.96 9.12
C LEU A 140 10.07 25.89 9.37
N PHE A 141 10.75 27.02 9.56
CA PHE A 141 12.17 27.05 9.90
C PHE A 141 12.43 26.40 11.27
N GLU A 142 11.62 26.68 12.29
CA GLU A 142 11.76 26.06 13.62
C GLU A 142 11.56 24.54 13.57
N VAL A 143 10.56 24.09 12.79
CA VAL A 143 10.30 22.67 12.53
C VAL A 143 11.50 22.03 11.83
N LYS A 144 12.04 22.67 10.79
CA LYS A 144 13.24 22.20 10.07
C LYS A 144 14.44 22.06 11.01
N GLN A 145 14.71 23.03 11.87
CA GLN A 145 15.83 22.95 12.82
C GLN A 145 15.70 21.75 13.77
N SER A 146 14.46 21.42 14.16
CA SER A 146 14.17 20.24 14.98
C SER A 146 14.45 18.94 14.22
N ILE A 147 13.99 18.84 12.96
CA ILE A 147 14.20 17.65 12.09
C ILE A 147 15.69 17.42 11.75
N LEU A 148 16.50 18.47 11.70
CA LEU A 148 17.95 18.34 11.49
C LEU A 148 18.69 17.76 12.72
N GLY A 149 18.00 17.52 13.84
CA GLY A 149 18.54 16.80 14.99
C GLY A 149 19.41 17.66 15.93
N ASN A 150 19.43 18.98 15.74
CA ASN A 150 20.24 19.91 16.54
C ASN A 150 19.87 19.92 18.04
N HIS A 151 18.68 19.41 18.38
CA HIS A 151 18.13 19.39 19.74
C HIS A 151 17.91 17.96 20.28
N GLY A 152 18.50 16.94 19.65
CA GLY A 152 18.37 15.54 20.03
C GLY A 152 17.25 14.80 19.28
N SER A 153 17.21 13.47 19.46
CA SER A 153 16.34 12.55 18.70
C SER A 153 14.85 12.68 19.02
N GLY A 154 14.49 13.09 20.25
CA GLY A 154 13.10 13.36 20.63
C GLY A 154 12.48 14.47 19.78
N PRO A 155 12.98 15.71 19.86
CA PRO A 155 12.48 16.82 19.02
C PRO A 155 12.60 16.52 17.53
N GLN A 156 13.62 15.77 17.11
CA GLN A 156 13.75 15.31 15.72
C GLN A 156 12.55 14.46 15.28
N PHE A 157 12.21 13.44 16.08
CA PHE A 157 11.05 12.58 15.85
C PHE A 157 9.73 13.37 15.85
N VAL A 158 9.55 14.29 16.79
CA VAL A 158 8.35 15.13 16.86
C VAL A 158 8.24 16.06 15.65
N GLY A 159 9.34 16.66 15.21
CA GLY A 159 9.38 17.48 13.99
C GLY A 159 8.93 16.72 12.76
N ILE A 160 9.39 15.48 12.60
CA ILE A 160 8.98 14.60 11.49
C ILE A 160 7.47 14.30 11.58
N ASN A 161 6.97 13.90 12.74
CA ASN A 161 5.53 13.60 12.93
C ASN A 161 4.63 14.83 12.75
N PHE A 162 5.11 16.02 13.08
CA PHE A 162 4.38 17.25 12.78
C PHE A 162 4.26 17.47 11.27
N VAL A 163 5.35 17.29 10.51
CA VAL A 163 5.30 17.38 9.04
C VAL A 163 4.41 16.30 8.44
N GLU A 164 4.42 15.08 8.99
CA GLU A 164 3.50 14.01 8.61
C GLU A 164 2.03 14.40 8.84
N SER A 165 1.74 15.01 9.99
CA SER A 165 0.40 15.55 10.29
C SER A 165 0.02 16.69 9.33
N LEU A 166 0.99 17.52 8.95
CA LEU A 166 0.80 18.62 8.01
C LEU A 166 0.51 18.12 6.58
N VAL A 167 1.28 17.15 6.09
CA VAL A 167 1.03 16.53 4.78
C VAL A 167 -0.35 15.87 4.78
N SER A 168 -0.70 15.13 5.84
CA SER A 168 -2.04 14.53 5.98
C SER A 168 -3.14 15.59 5.92
N GLU A 169 -3.01 16.66 6.70
CA GLU A 169 -4.02 17.70 6.75
C GLU A 169 -4.21 18.39 5.40
N PHE A 170 -3.19 18.50 4.57
CA PHE A 170 -3.28 19.10 3.23
C PHE A 170 -3.79 18.15 2.14
N SER A 171 -3.72 16.83 2.35
CA SER A 171 -4.23 15.85 1.40
C SER A 171 -5.76 15.85 1.36
N PRO A 172 -6.42 15.77 0.17
CA PRO A 172 -7.88 15.73 0.08
C PRO A 172 -8.53 14.54 0.80
N SER A 173 -7.88 13.38 0.84
CA SER A 173 -8.43 12.15 1.44
C SER A 173 -8.44 12.16 2.97
N THR A 174 -7.57 12.97 3.59
CA THR A 174 -7.36 12.99 5.04
C THR A 174 -7.50 14.39 5.67
N SER A 175 -7.79 15.41 4.88
CA SER A 175 -8.06 16.78 5.36
C SER A 175 -9.22 16.79 6.36
N SER A 176 -9.05 17.53 7.45
CA SER A 176 -10.15 17.80 8.36
C SER A 176 -11.20 18.72 7.73
N ASP A 177 -12.43 18.66 8.25
CA ASP A 177 -13.48 19.62 7.90
C ASP A 177 -13.14 20.99 8.54
N LEU A 178 -12.83 21.94 7.66
CA LEU A 178 -12.53 23.33 8.02
C LEU A 178 -13.73 24.26 7.84
N GLY A 179 -14.87 23.76 7.34
CA GLY A 179 -16.02 24.58 6.97
C GLY A 179 -15.73 25.53 5.81
N LEU A 180 -14.77 25.19 4.94
CA LEU A 180 -14.33 26.01 3.80
C LEU A 180 -14.68 25.37 2.45
N PRO A 181 -14.80 26.16 1.36
CA PRO A 181 -15.09 25.64 0.03
C PRO A 181 -14.00 24.70 -0.50
N ARG A 182 -14.36 23.77 -1.39
CA ARG A 182 -13.44 22.83 -2.02
C ARG A 182 -12.25 23.52 -2.70
N GLU A 183 -12.48 24.69 -3.31
CA GLU A 183 -11.46 25.48 -4.00
C GLU A 183 -10.33 25.91 -3.04
N PHE A 184 -10.64 26.17 -1.76
CA PHE A 184 -9.63 26.46 -0.74
C PHE A 184 -8.70 25.25 -0.55
N HIS A 185 -9.27 24.05 -0.40
CA HIS A 185 -8.51 22.83 -0.19
C HIS A 185 -7.65 22.50 -1.43
N GLU A 186 -8.18 22.69 -2.63
CA GLU A 186 -7.44 22.48 -3.88
C GLU A 186 -6.27 23.46 -4.05
N GLN A 187 -6.45 24.73 -3.66
CA GLN A 187 -5.38 25.74 -3.66
C GLN A 187 -4.29 25.39 -2.64
N CYS A 188 -4.67 25.02 -1.42
CA CYS A 188 -3.72 24.57 -0.40
C CYS A 188 -2.91 23.36 -0.87
N GLN A 189 -3.58 22.35 -1.44
CA GLN A 189 -2.95 21.14 -1.99
C GLN A 189 -1.92 21.50 -3.06
N SER A 190 -2.32 22.25 -4.09
CA SER A 190 -1.42 22.65 -5.19
C SER A 190 -0.25 23.51 -4.71
N PHE A 191 -0.50 24.41 -3.75
CA PHE A 191 0.56 25.26 -3.20
C PHE A 191 1.57 24.45 -2.39
N LEU A 192 1.13 23.48 -1.59
CA LEU A 192 2.03 22.60 -0.83
C LEU A 192 2.87 21.74 -1.77
N GLU A 193 2.25 21.15 -2.79
CA GLU A 193 2.90 20.28 -3.77
C GLU A 193 4.02 21.01 -4.52
N MET A 194 3.74 22.22 -5.01
CA MET A 194 4.69 22.98 -5.81
C MET A 194 5.86 23.56 -4.98
N ASN A 195 5.63 23.93 -3.72
CA ASN A 195 6.59 24.75 -2.96
C ASN A 195 7.24 24.02 -1.77
N TYR A 196 6.60 23.00 -1.17
CA TYR A 196 7.05 22.45 0.11
C TYR A 196 7.22 20.93 0.15
N LEU A 197 6.44 20.14 -0.60
CA LEU A 197 6.53 18.67 -0.52
C LEU A 197 7.94 18.14 -0.81
N LYS A 198 8.62 18.69 -1.83
CA LYS A 198 10.01 18.34 -2.14
C LYS A 198 10.95 18.69 -0.97
N GLU A 199 10.76 19.85 -0.34
CA GLU A 199 11.58 20.25 0.81
C GLU A 199 11.37 19.33 2.00
N PHE A 200 10.12 18.96 2.30
CA PHE A 200 9.78 18.05 3.38
C PHE A 200 10.38 16.66 3.16
N TYR A 201 10.35 16.16 1.92
CA TYR A 201 11.05 14.92 1.54
C TYR A 201 12.55 15.04 1.84
N CYS A 202 13.20 16.12 1.41
CA CYS A 202 14.62 16.34 1.68
C CYS A 202 14.95 16.46 3.17
N TRP A 203 14.05 17.04 3.98
CA TRP A 203 14.25 17.11 5.44
C TRP A 203 14.18 15.72 6.08
N ALA A 204 13.22 14.90 5.66
CA ALA A 204 13.11 13.50 6.10
C ALA A 204 14.35 12.69 5.68
N GLN A 205 14.79 12.84 4.44
CA GLN A 205 16.01 12.20 3.93
C GLN A 205 17.24 12.61 4.74
N ALA A 206 17.42 13.90 5.05
CA ALA A 206 18.52 14.39 5.87
C ALA A 206 18.47 13.82 7.30
N ALA A 207 17.27 13.75 7.89
CA ALA A 207 17.09 13.15 9.22
C ALA A 207 17.46 11.66 9.21
N LEU A 208 17.02 10.90 8.20
CA LEU A 208 17.39 9.49 8.03
C LEU A 208 18.91 9.29 7.93
N LEU A 209 19.59 10.09 7.08
CA LEU A 209 21.04 10.05 6.94
C LEU A 209 21.79 10.43 8.23
N SER A 210 21.22 11.33 9.04
CA SER A 210 21.85 11.76 10.29
C SER A 210 21.92 10.65 11.35
N VAL A 211 21.00 9.66 11.29
CA VAL A 211 20.90 8.58 12.27
C VAL A 211 21.38 7.22 11.73
N SER A 212 21.53 7.07 10.40
CA SER A 212 21.77 5.78 9.76
C SER A 212 23.02 5.04 10.24
N ASN A 213 24.15 5.75 10.42
CA ASN A 213 25.41 5.12 10.85
C ASN A 213 25.28 4.47 12.23
N LYS A 214 24.62 5.16 13.17
CA LYS A 214 24.38 4.64 14.52
C LYS A 214 23.49 3.40 14.50
N ILE A 215 22.46 3.39 13.65
CA ILE A 215 21.54 2.25 13.50
C ILE A 215 22.29 1.05 12.90
N LEU A 216 23.16 1.29 11.91
CA LEU A 216 23.97 0.23 11.32
C LEU A 216 24.99 -0.35 12.32
N GLU A 217 25.57 0.46 13.20
CA GLU A 217 26.50 -0.01 14.24
C GLU A 217 25.77 -0.74 15.38
N HIS A 218 24.59 -0.25 15.77
CA HIS A 218 23.81 -0.74 16.90
C HIS A 218 22.32 -0.87 16.52
N PRO A 219 21.93 -1.99 15.89
CA PRO A 219 20.57 -2.19 15.36
C PRO A 219 19.48 -2.40 16.42
N THR A 220 19.77 -2.26 17.73
CA THR A 220 18.79 -2.52 18.80
C THR A 220 18.52 -1.28 19.69
N SER A 221 17.24 -0.87 19.70
CA SER A 221 16.58 0.06 20.65
C SER A 221 17.34 1.35 20.99
N VAL A 222 17.67 2.13 19.97
CA VAL A 222 18.20 3.49 20.12
C VAL A 222 17.06 4.48 19.79
N PRO A 223 16.87 5.60 20.49
CA PRO A 223 15.88 6.63 20.12
C PRO A 223 15.89 7.04 18.63
N GLU A 224 17.05 6.91 17.99
CA GLU A 224 17.33 7.05 16.56
C GLU A 224 16.48 6.13 15.66
N GLU A 225 16.06 4.96 16.12
CA GLU A 225 15.17 4.06 15.38
C GLU A 225 13.80 4.69 15.10
N LYS A 226 13.25 5.42 16.09
CA LYS A 226 11.99 6.15 15.92
C LYS A 226 12.13 7.27 14.89
N VAL A 227 13.27 7.95 14.87
CA VAL A 227 13.58 8.98 13.87
C VAL A 227 13.67 8.36 12.47
N CYS A 228 14.39 7.25 12.33
CA CYS A 228 14.58 6.54 11.07
C CYS A 228 13.25 6.05 10.47
N SER A 229 12.46 5.32 11.27
CA SER A 229 11.15 4.83 10.85
C SER A 229 10.19 5.97 10.50
N ALA A 230 10.11 7.02 11.32
CA ALA A 230 9.28 8.19 11.01
C ALA A 230 9.72 8.92 9.73
N ALA A 231 11.03 9.06 9.49
CA ALA A 231 11.54 9.69 8.27
C ALA A 231 11.19 8.88 7.01
N LEU A 232 11.37 7.55 7.07
CA LEU A 232 10.97 6.64 5.98
C LEU A 232 9.47 6.70 5.71
N ARG A 233 8.65 6.66 6.76
CA ARG A 233 7.18 6.78 6.67
C ARG A 233 6.74 8.10 6.07
N LEU A 234 7.35 9.23 6.47
CA LEU A 234 7.05 10.54 5.89
C LEU A 234 7.41 10.57 4.39
N MET A 235 8.57 10.05 4.00
CA MET A 235 8.94 9.95 2.58
C MET A 235 7.93 9.10 1.79
N PHE A 236 7.52 7.95 2.34
CA PHE A 236 6.50 7.10 1.74
C PHE A 236 5.16 7.82 1.59
N GLN A 237 4.70 8.52 2.65
CA GLN A 237 3.46 9.30 2.59
C GLN A 237 3.52 10.39 1.50
N ILE A 238 4.65 11.10 1.39
CA ILE A 238 4.84 12.13 0.36
C ILE A 238 4.82 11.52 -1.04
N LEU A 239 5.38 10.31 -1.24
CA LEU A 239 5.32 9.64 -2.53
C LEU A 239 3.92 9.06 -2.85
N ASN A 240 3.08 8.82 -1.84
CA ASN A 240 1.65 8.51 -2.01
C ASN A 240 0.77 9.75 -2.20
N TRP A 241 1.38 10.93 -2.36
CA TRP A 241 0.63 12.12 -2.70
C TRP A 241 0.02 12.00 -4.10
N ASP A 242 -1.23 12.43 -4.24
CA ASP A 242 -1.90 12.52 -5.55
C ASP A 242 -1.35 13.72 -6.34
N PHE A 243 -0.17 13.51 -6.94
CA PHE A 243 0.53 14.53 -7.73
C PHE A 243 -0.32 14.97 -8.92
N LYS A 244 -0.60 16.27 -9.00
CA LYS A 244 -1.36 16.80 -10.13
C LYS A 244 -0.48 16.77 -11.36
N HIS A 245 -0.97 16.13 -12.42
CA HIS A 245 -0.36 16.16 -13.74
C HIS A 245 -0.04 17.61 -14.12
N THR A 246 1.23 17.91 -14.38
CA THR A 246 1.58 19.18 -14.99
C THR A 246 0.89 19.23 -16.35
N ALA A 247 0.04 20.23 -16.58
CA ALA A 247 -0.81 20.41 -17.77
C ALA A 247 -0.05 20.54 -19.12
N ASN A 248 1.26 20.23 -19.13
CA ASN A 248 2.16 20.31 -20.26
C ASN A 248 2.63 18.93 -20.78
N GLU A 249 2.00 17.82 -20.39
CA GLU A 249 2.22 16.56 -21.11
C GLU A 249 1.60 16.67 -22.51
N PRO A 250 2.41 16.54 -23.59
CA PRO A 250 1.89 16.62 -24.94
C PRO A 250 0.92 15.47 -25.21
N ASP A 251 -0.11 15.79 -25.98
CA ASP A 251 -1.24 14.95 -26.37
C ASP A 251 -0.90 13.46 -26.61
N ASN A 252 -1.87 12.60 -26.27
CA ASN A 252 -1.78 11.13 -26.13
C ASN A 252 -1.25 10.32 -27.34
N SER A 253 -0.92 10.98 -28.45
CA SER A 253 -0.34 10.36 -29.65
C SER A 253 1.14 9.99 -29.51
N HIS A 254 1.92 10.70 -28.67
CA HIS A 254 3.34 10.40 -28.46
C HIS A 254 3.60 9.28 -27.43
N SER A 255 2.67 9.07 -26.49
CA SER A 255 2.71 8.00 -25.48
C SER A 255 2.80 6.61 -26.11
N ARG A 256 1.95 6.33 -27.12
CA ARG A 256 1.93 5.03 -27.82
C ARG A 256 3.22 4.73 -28.58
N ILE A 257 3.82 5.74 -29.21
CA ILE A 257 5.07 5.59 -29.99
C ILE A 257 6.25 5.30 -29.06
N ASN A 258 6.29 5.94 -27.88
CA ASN A 258 7.35 5.70 -26.90
C ASN A 258 7.27 4.29 -26.28
N THR A 259 6.08 3.78 -25.98
CA THR A 259 5.89 2.40 -25.49
C THR A 259 6.36 1.36 -26.51
N LEU A 260 6.19 1.61 -27.81
CA LEU A 260 6.69 0.75 -28.89
C LEU A 260 8.23 0.76 -28.99
N THR A 261 8.90 1.83 -28.56
CA THR A 261 10.37 1.97 -28.68
C THR A 261 11.15 1.64 -27.42
N SER A 262 10.64 1.99 -26.23
CA SER A 262 11.33 1.79 -24.95
C SER A 262 10.76 0.64 -24.13
N GLY A 263 9.52 0.24 -24.39
CA GLY A 263 8.77 -0.70 -23.57
C GLY A 263 8.22 -0.12 -22.26
N ILE A 264 8.40 1.18 -22.01
CA ILE A 264 7.84 1.85 -20.82
C ILE A 264 6.43 2.37 -21.09
N ARG A 265 5.56 2.25 -20.09
CA ARG A 265 4.19 2.76 -20.11
C ARG A 265 4.11 4.07 -19.33
N HIS A 266 3.54 5.08 -19.97
CA HIS A 266 3.29 6.38 -19.33
C HIS A 266 1.94 6.41 -18.59
N ASP A 267 1.01 5.51 -18.95
CA ASP A 267 -0.26 5.27 -18.26
C ASP A 267 -0.27 3.84 -17.71
N ALA A 268 -0.37 3.66 -16.39
CA ALA A 268 -0.55 2.33 -15.82
C ALA A 268 -1.95 1.81 -16.14
N VAL A 269 -2.03 0.48 -16.23
CA VAL A 269 -3.31 -0.20 -16.09
C VAL A 269 -3.89 0.20 -14.72
N MET A 270 -5.12 0.69 -14.70
CA MET A 270 -5.79 1.07 -13.46
C MET A 270 -5.99 -0.20 -12.60
N LEU A 271 -5.11 -0.41 -11.62
CA LEU A 271 -5.21 -1.48 -10.64
C LEU A 271 -6.31 -1.10 -9.63
N LYS A 272 -7.57 -1.42 -9.95
CA LYS A 272 -8.70 -1.10 -9.08
C LYS A 272 -8.66 -1.80 -7.71
N LYS A 273 -7.90 -2.91 -7.60
CA LYS A 273 -7.90 -3.83 -6.45
C LYS A 273 -6.77 -3.58 -5.45
N PHE A 274 -5.66 -2.98 -5.88
CA PHE A 274 -4.51 -2.70 -5.03
C PHE A 274 -4.25 -1.20 -5.07
N ASP A 275 -4.41 -0.54 -3.92
CA ASP A 275 -4.30 0.92 -3.69
C ASP A 275 -2.86 1.47 -3.89
N HIS A 276 -2.15 1.02 -4.93
CA HIS A 276 -0.85 1.55 -5.31
C HIS A 276 -1.02 2.53 -6.48
N SER A 277 -1.27 3.78 -6.13
CA SER A 277 -1.29 4.88 -7.09
C SER A 277 0.09 5.06 -7.72
N LEU A 278 0.13 5.25 -9.04
CA LEU A 278 1.35 5.67 -9.72
C LEU A 278 1.91 6.97 -9.13
N VAL A 279 3.23 7.02 -8.99
CA VAL A 279 3.93 8.20 -8.46
C VAL A 279 4.46 9.01 -9.63
N LYS A 280 3.81 10.15 -9.93
CA LYS A 280 4.15 11.02 -11.07
C LYS A 280 4.61 12.44 -10.63
N PRO A 281 5.69 12.58 -9.85
CA PRO A 281 6.20 13.89 -9.47
C PRO A 281 6.79 14.62 -10.68
N GLY A 282 6.83 15.95 -10.60
CA GLY A 282 7.36 16.80 -11.67
C GLY A 282 8.88 16.65 -11.88
N PRO A 283 9.44 17.20 -12.98
CA PRO A 283 10.87 17.13 -13.30
C PRO A 283 11.80 17.68 -12.21
N THR A 284 11.30 18.61 -11.39
CA THR A 284 12.04 19.17 -10.27
C THR A 284 12.38 18.14 -9.20
N TRP A 285 11.79 16.95 -9.19
CA TRP A 285 12.11 15.87 -8.25
C TRP A 285 13.24 14.95 -8.74
N ASN A 286 13.70 15.10 -9.98
CA ASN A 286 14.73 14.24 -10.57
C ASN A 286 16.04 14.24 -9.77
N ASP A 287 16.48 15.41 -9.32
CA ASP A 287 17.70 15.59 -8.54
C ASP A 287 17.66 14.84 -7.21
N VAL A 288 16.47 14.70 -6.61
CA VAL A 288 16.26 14.05 -5.32
C VAL A 288 16.00 12.55 -5.45
N LEU A 289 15.13 12.13 -6.38
CA LEU A 289 14.69 10.73 -6.48
C LEU A 289 15.56 9.89 -7.41
N ILE A 290 16.16 10.49 -8.44
CA ILE A 290 16.87 9.76 -9.50
C ILE A 290 18.38 10.01 -9.42
N SER A 291 18.80 11.28 -9.51
CA SER A 291 20.21 11.64 -9.66
C SER A 291 21.01 11.66 -8.34
N SER A 292 20.35 11.64 -7.18
CA SER A 292 20.99 11.74 -5.86
C SER A 292 21.72 10.47 -5.43
N GLY A 293 21.42 9.31 -6.04
CA GLY A 293 21.85 8.00 -5.55
C GLY A 293 21.08 7.51 -4.30
N HIS A 294 20.05 8.24 -3.85
CA HIS A 294 19.28 7.89 -2.66
C HIS A 294 18.63 6.51 -2.72
N THR A 295 18.06 6.13 -3.88
CA THR A 295 17.47 4.79 -4.09
C THR A 295 18.50 3.69 -3.84
N SER A 296 19.69 3.82 -4.44
CA SER A 296 20.78 2.86 -4.22
C SER A 296 21.20 2.81 -2.75
N TRP A 297 21.30 3.97 -2.11
CA TRP A 297 21.62 4.04 -0.68
C TRP A 297 20.56 3.36 0.19
N LEU A 298 19.27 3.58 -0.08
CA LEU A 298 18.15 2.98 0.67
C LEU A 298 18.14 1.46 0.55
N LEU A 299 18.33 0.93 -0.67
CA LEU A 299 18.41 -0.50 -0.92
C LEU A 299 19.58 -1.15 -0.15
N ASN A 300 20.77 -0.51 -0.19
CA ASN A 300 21.93 -0.99 0.54
C ASN A 300 21.74 -0.89 2.06
N PHE A 301 21.10 0.17 2.54
CA PHE A 301 20.76 0.36 3.95
C PHE A 301 19.86 -0.77 4.45
N TYR A 302 18.76 -1.04 3.73
CA TYR A 302 17.85 -2.14 4.05
C TYR A 302 18.56 -3.51 4.00
N ALA A 303 19.29 -3.79 2.93
CA ALA A 303 20.01 -5.06 2.77
C ALA A 303 21.02 -5.31 3.89
N THR A 304 21.77 -4.26 4.29
CA THR A 304 22.74 -4.36 5.40
C THR A 304 22.04 -4.64 6.73
N LEU A 305 20.91 -4.00 7.00
CA LEU A 305 20.15 -4.26 8.23
C LEU A 305 19.53 -5.65 8.23
N ARG A 306 18.98 -6.07 7.09
CA ARG A 306 18.44 -7.42 6.89
C ARG A 306 19.48 -8.50 7.17
N GLU A 307 20.70 -8.34 6.67
CA GLU A 307 21.79 -9.27 6.95
C GLU A 307 22.17 -9.27 8.45
N LYS A 308 22.34 -8.08 9.04
CA LYS A 308 22.73 -7.93 10.45
C LYS A 308 21.68 -8.42 11.44
N CYS A 309 20.40 -8.36 11.10
CA CYS A 309 19.29 -8.72 11.97
C CYS A 309 18.68 -10.07 11.59
N SER A 310 19.32 -10.84 10.71
CA SER A 310 18.83 -12.14 10.22
C SER A 310 18.56 -13.19 11.30
N TYR A 311 19.12 -13.02 12.50
CA TYR A 311 18.85 -13.91 13.66
C TYR A 311 17.55 -13.57 14.40
N ASP A 312 16.98 -12.38 14.20
CA ASP A 312 15.75 -11.92 14.82
C ASP A 312 14.59 -12.11 13.84
N THR A 313 13.80 -13.16 14.07
CA THR A 313 12.67 -13.51 13.20
C THR A 313 11.57 -12.45 13.17
N LEU A 314 11.53 -11.56 14.16
CA LEU A 314 10.55 -10.47 14.27
C LEU A 314 11.04 -9.17 13.64
N TRP A 315 12.33 -9.08 13.27
CA TRP A 315 12.90 -7.84 12.74
C TRP A 315 12.26 -7.40 11.43
N ILE A 316 11.79 -8.36 10.61
CA ILE A 316 11.11 -8.09 9.33
C ILE A 316 9.89 -7.17 9.54
N ASP A 317 9.21 -7.27 10.67
CA ASP A 317 8.07 -6.43 11.04
C ASP A 317 8.44 -5.26 11.97
N SER A 318 9.73 -5.01 12.18
CA SER A 318 10.17 -3.82 12.89
C SER A 318 9.73 -2.55 12.15
N PRO A 319 9.47 -1.44 12.87
CA PRO A 319 9.04 -0.19 12.23
C PRO A 319 9.99 0.32 11.15
N ILE A 320 11.30 0.11 11.29
CA ILE A 320 12.29 0.49 10.26
C ILE A 320 12.12 -0.38 9.03
N ALA A 321 12.05 -1.71 9.21
CA ALA A 321 11.99 -2.64 8.10
C ALA A 321 10.72 -2.41 7.27
N VAL A 322 9.56 -2.32 7.94
CA VAL A 322 8.26 -2.03 7.29
C VAL A 322 8.31 -0.70 6.54
N SER A 323 8.75 0.39 7.19
CA SER A 323 8.78 1.71 6.55
C SER A 323 9.76 1.77 5.37
N ALA A 324 10.89 1.04 5.46
CA ALA A 324 11.85 0.96 4.37
C ALA A 324 11.29 0.20 3.17
N ARG A 325 10.66 -0.97 3.39
CA ARG A 325 10.05 -1.75 2.31
C ARG A 325 8.91 -0.99 1.66
N GLN A 326 8.02 -0.37 2.43
CA GLN A 326 6.94 0.47 1.88
C GLN A 326 7.49 1.57 0.94
N LEU A 327 8.55 2.27 1.35
CA LEU A 327 9.21 3.26 0.50
C LEU A 327 9.84 2.65 -0.75
N ILE A 328 10.51 1.49 -0.62
CA ILE A 328 11.11 0.76 -1.75
C ILE A 328 10.04 0.30 -2.76
N VAL A 329 8.94 -0.29 -2.28
CA VAL A 329 7.81 -0.70 -3.11
C VAL A 329 7.19 0.50 -3.81
N GLN A 330 7.01 1.62 -3.11
CA GLN A 330 6.48 2.85 -3.71
C GLN A 330 7.39 3.39 -4.83
N LEU A 331 8.71 3.31 -4.65
CA LEU A 331 9.68 3.69 -5.70
C LEU A 331 9.62 2.80 -6.94
N CYS A 332 9.04 1.58 -6.86
CA CYS A 332 8.78 0.73 -8.03
C CYS A 332 7.70 1.31 -8.94
N SER A 333 6.80 2.15 -8.40
CA SER A 333 5.69 2.77 -9.13
C SER A 333 6.01 4.18 -9.68
N LEU A 334 7.26 4.62 -9.56
CA LEU A 334 7.73 5.92 -10.03
C LEU A 334 7.66 6.01 -11.56
N ALA A 335 7.01 7.04 -12.08
CA ALA A 335 6.77 7.23 -13.51
C ALA A 335 6.66 8.72 -13.88
N GLY A 336 6.53 8.99 -15.19
CA GLY A 336 6.24 10.32 -15.71
C GLY A 336 7.46 11.24 -15.80
N ALA A 337 7.20 12.55 -15.72
CA ALA A 337 8.16 13.61 -16.05
C ALA A 337 9.35 13.76 -15.07
N VAL A 338 9.38 12.99 -13.97
CA VAL A 338 10.54 12.88 -13.08
C VAL A 338 11.76 12.28 -13.79
N PHE A 339 11.55 11.42 -14.80
CA PHE A 339 12.63 10.86 -15.60
C PHE A 339 13.01 11.79 -16.75
N PRO A 340 14.30 11.85 -17.12
CA PRO A 340 14.73 12.62 -18.29
C PRO A 340 14.12 12.05 -19.58
N SER A 341 14.02 12.88 -20.62
CA SER A 341 13.57 12.44 -21.95
C SER A 341 14.66 11.68 -22.70
N ASP A 342 15.03 10.50 -22.20
CA ASP A 342 16.15 9.66 -22.69
C ASP A 342 15.68 8.33 -23.28
N ASN A 343 14.50 8.32 -23.89
CA ASN A 343 13.81 7.11 -24.35
C ASN A 343 13.62 6.07 -23.23
N GLY A 344 13.53 6.50 -21.97
CA GLY A 344 13.23 5.66 -20.83
C GLY A 344 14.43 4.87 -20.29
N GLU A 345 15.64 5.11 -20.80
CA GLU A 345 16.85 4.40 -20.36
C GLU A 345 17.09 4.56 -18.85
N THR A 346 16.92 5.77 -18.31
CA THR A 346 17.06 6.01 -16.86
C THR A 346 15.99 5.31 -16.04
N GLN A 347 14.74 5.24 -16.53
CA GLN A 347 13.68 4.52 -15.84
C GLN A 347 13.91 3.00 -15.86
N ILE A 348 14.40 2.45 -16.98
CA ILE A 348 14.82 1.04 -17.05
C ILE A 348 15.92 0.76 -16.03
N LYS A 349 16.95 1.62 -15.93
CA LYS A 349 18.02 1.47 -14.93
C LYS A 349 17.52 1.55 -13.49
N HIS A 350 16.57 2.46 -13.22
CA HIS A 350 15.93 2.59 -11.91
C HIS A 350 15.17 1.31 -11.52
N ILE A 351 14.34 0.79 -12.43
CA ILE A 351 13.59 -0.45 -12.22
C ILE A 351 14.56 -1.63 -12.03
N ALA A 352 15.57 -1.77 -12.89
CA ALA A 352 16.57 -2.84 -12.78
C ALA A 352 17.32 -2.82 -11.44
N LEU A 353 17.70 -1.63 -10.96
CA LEU A 353 18.37 -1.46 -9.68
C LEU A 353 17.49 -1.98 -8.54
N ILE A 354 16.23 -1.55 -8.47
CA ILE A 354 15.31 -1.97 -7.41
C ILE A 354 14.99 -3.47 -7.51
N LEU A 355 14.72 -3.97 -8.72
CA LEU A 355 14.46 -5.38 -8.99
C LEU A 355 15.60 -6.28 -8.49
N SER A 356 16.86 -5.86 -8.67
CA SER A 356 18.02 -6.62 -8.21
C SER A 356 18.08 -6.79 -6.68
N ALA A 357 17.50 -5.86 -5.92
CA ALA A 357 17.41 -5.95 -4.48
C ALA A 357 16.17 -6.77 -4.04
N ILE A 358 15.01 -6.49 -4.64
CA ILE A 358 13.73 -7.11 -4.26
C ILE A 358 13.66 -8.59 -4.62
N ILE A 359 14.39 -9.05 -5.65
CA ILE A 359 14.36 -10.47 -6.04
C ILE A 359 14.72 -11.41 -4.87
N GLN A 360 15.52 -10.95 -3.91
CA GLN A 360 15.91 -11.73 -2.73
C GLN A 360 14.77 -11.91 -1.71
N TRP A 361 13.68 -11.14 -1.84
CA TRP A 361 12.50 -11.22 -0.98
C TRP A 361 11.53 -12.30 -1.44
N ILE A 362 11.66 -12.75 -2.69
CA ILE A 362 10.67 -13.62 -3.36
C ILE A 362 11.28 -14.90 -3.98
N ASP A 363 12.59 -14.94 -4.20
CA ASP A 363 13.27 -16.05 -4.87
C ASP A 363 14.47 -16.59 -4.06
N PRO A 364 14.61 -17.92 -3.88
CA PRO A 364 13.73 -18.99 -4.38
C PRO A 364 12.47 -19.21 -3.48
N PRO A 365 11.27 -19.40 -4.07
CA PRO A 365 10.01 -19.38 -3.33
C PRO A 365 9.84 -20.51 -2.31
N ASP A 366 10.35 -21.70 -2.60
CA ASP A 366 10.27 -22.88 -1.72
C ASP A 366 11.07 -22.68 -0.42
N VAL A 367 12.18 -21.95 -0.48
CA VAL A 367 12.97 -21.61 0.71
C VAL A 367 12.26 -20.56 1.56
N ILE A 368 11.65 -19.58 0.90
CA ILE A 368 10.94 -18.49 1.58
C ILE A 368 9.65 -19.02 2.22
N SER A 369 8.85 -19.81 1.50
CA SER A 369 7.65 -20.44 2.04
C SER A 369 7.94 -21.33 3.24
N ALA A 370 8.98 -22.17 3.17
CA ALA A 370 9.40 -23.00 4.28
C ALA A 370 9.83 -22.16 5.50
N SER A 371 10.46 -21.00 5.26
CA SER A 371 10.85 -20.07 6.32
C SER A 371 9.63 -19.41 6.97
N ILE A 372 8.63 -19.00 6.18
CA ILE A 372 7.36 -18.46 6.69
C ILE A 372 6.61 -19.52 7.51
N GLN A 373 6.51 -20.76 6.99
CA GLN A 373 5.91 -21.88 7.72
C GLN A 373 6.65 -22.23 9.03
N SER A 374 7.94 -21.87 9.13
CA SER A 374 8.73 -22.01 10.36
C SER A 374 8.56 -20.85 11.37
N GLY A 375 7.70 -19.86 11.05
CA GLY A 375 7.38 -18.73 11.91
C GLY A 375 8.10 -17.41 11.58
N GLN A 376 8.72 -17.29 10.40
CA GLN A 376 9.13 -15.99 9.88
C GLN A 376 7.94 -15.21 9.33
N SER A 377 8.03 -13.88 9.37
CA SER A 377 7.02 -13.01 8.79
C SER A 377 6.95 -13.12 7.26
N GLU A 378 5.74 -13.20 6.75
CA GLU A 378 5.37 -13.16 5.33
C GLU A 378 5.49 -11.77 4.70
N SER A 379 5.60 -10.70 5.50
CA SER A 379 5.37 -9.33 5.02
C SER A 379 6.37 -8.91 3.94
N GLU A 380 7.63 -9.33 4.05
CA GLU A 380 8.67 -9.07 3.02
C GLU A 380 8.35 -9.77 1.69
N PHE A 381 7.78 -10.98 1.72
CA PHE A 381 7.37 -11.72 0.52
C PHE A 381 6.19 -11.04 -0.18
N ILE A 382 5.19 -10.59 0.59
CA ILE A 382 4.02 -9.87 0.08
C ILE A 382 4.44 -8.53 -0.54
N ASP A 383 5.31 -7.76 0.12
CA ASP A 383 5.87 -6.51 -0.41
C ASP A 383 6.63 -6.75 -1.73
N GLY A 384 7.37 -7.87 -1.83
CA GLY A 384 8.04 -8.27 -3.07
C GLY A 384 7.06 -8.59 -4.21
N CYS A 385 5.91 -9.19 -3.92
CA CYS A 385 4.84 -9.42 -4.89
C CYS A 385 4.25 -8.09 -5.39
N HIS A 386 3.98 -7.13 -4.50
CA HIS A 386 3.50 -5.79 -4.87
C HIS A 386 4.49 -5.02 -5.73
N ALA A 387 5.79 -5.15 -5.45
CA ALA A 387 6.84 -4.56 -6.27
C ALA A 387 6.86 -5.14 -7.69
N LEU A 388 6.72 -6.46 -7.85
CA LEU A 388 6.60 -7.09 -9.18
C LEU A 388 5.38 -6.58 -9.94
N LEU A 389 4.22 -6.49 -9.27
CA LEU A 389 3.00 -5.94 -9.86
C LEU A 389 3.19 -4.51 -10.35
N SER A 390 3.81 -3.66 -9.53
CA SER A 390 4.10 -2.26 -9.87
C SER A 390 5.02 -2.15 -11.10
N MET A 391 6.09 -2.94 -11.15
CA MET A 391 7.02 -2.97 -12.28
C MET A 391 6.36 -3.51 -13.56
N ALA A 392 5.55 -4.57 -13.45
CA ALA A 392 4.79 -5.14 -14.57
C ALA A 392 3.79 -4.13 -15.16
N SER A 393 3.18 -3.31 -14.31
CA SER A 393 2.21 -2.27 -14.70
C SER A 393 2.85 -1.09 -15.45
N LEU A 394 4.14 -0.85 -15.23
CA LEU A 394 4.92 0.22 -15.88
C LEU A 394 5.67 -0.21 -17.13
N THR A 395 5.75 -1.50 -17.40
CA THR A 395 6.59 -2.06 -18.47
C THR A 395 5.77 -2.90 -19.45
N SER A 396 6.29 -3.07 -20.66
CA SER A 396 5.79 -4.07 -21.60
C SER A 396 6.26 -5.45 -21.16
N ALA A 397 5.50 -6.50 -21.50
CA ALA A 397 5.83 -7.89 -21.16
C ALA A 397 7.25 -8.27 -21.63
N MET A 398 7.68 -7.78 -22.80
CA MET A 398 9.04 -8.01 -23.32
C MET A 398 10.12 -7.27 -22.52
N LEU A 399 9.88 -6.01 -22.13
CA LEU A 399 10.83 -5.27 -21.30
C LEU A 399 10.94 -5.89 -19.90
N PHE A 400 9.81 -6.27 -19.30
CA PHE A 400 9.80 -6.90 -17.98
C PHE A 400 10.57 -8.23 -17.99
N ASP A 401 10.42 -9.01 -19.05
CA ASP A 401 11.17 -10.26 -19.24
C ASP A 401 12.67 -10.01 -19.37
N ASN A 402 13.07 -8.98 -20.13
CA ASN A 402 14.47 -8.57 -20.26
C ASN A 402 15.07 -8.07 -18.92
N LEU A 403 14.28 -7.36 -18.12
CA LEU A 403 14.68 -6.90 -16.79
C LEU A 403 14.94 -8.08 -15.86
N LEU A 404 14.02 -9.04 -15.80
CA LEU A 404 14.19 -10.23 -14.96
C LEU A 404 15.34 -11.14 -15.43
N THR A 405 15.49 -11.35 -16.73
CA THR A 405 16.62 -12.12 -17.30
C THR A 405 17.98 -11.43 -17.08
N SER A 406 18.01 -10.13 -16.79
CA SER A 406 19.25 -9.43 -16.41
C SER A 406 19.69 -9.74 -14.97
N VAL A 407 18.76 -10.14 -14.12
CA VAL A 407 18.99 -10.41 -12.68
C VAL A 407 19.01 -11.92 -12.38
N ARG A 408 18.34 -12.72 -13.23
CA ARG A 408 18.16 -14.17 -13.08
C ARG A 408 18.36 -14.89 -14.42
N PRO A 409 18.67 -16.20 -14.41
CA PRO A 409 18.84 -16.97 -15.65
C PRO A 409 17.51 -17.25 -16.37
N TYR A 410 16.38 -16.82 -15.81
CA TYR A 410 15.04 -17.05 -16.33
C TYR A 410 14.21 -15.75 -16.33
N GLY A 411 13.27 -15.65 -17.26
CA GLY A 411 12.43 -14.47 -17.46
C GLY A 411 11.14 -14.46 -16.65
N THR A 412 10.26 -13.50 -16.97
CA THR A 412 9.05 -13.18 -16.20
C THR A 412 8.17 -14.38 -15.96
N ILE A 413 7.83 -15.12 -17.02
CA ILE A 413 6.85 -16.22 -16.95
C ILE A 413 7.34 -17.33 -16.02
N HIS A 414 8.64 -17.63 -16.00
CA HIS A 414 9.19 -18.64 -15.12
C HIS A 414 9.19 -18.18 -13.65
N VAL A 415 9.56 -16.93 -13.37
CA VAL A 415 9.49 -16.34 -12.02
C VAL A 415 8.07 -16.42 -11.50
N LEU A 416 7.11 -15.85 -12.25
CA LEU A 416 5.71 -15.85 -11.85
C LEU A 416 5.15 -17.26 -11.71
N SER A 417 5.55 -18.19 -12.59
CA SER A 417 5.16 -19.60 -12.49
C SER A 417 5.66 -20.25 -11.22
N SER A 418 6.92 -20.03 -10.84
CA SER A 418 7.51 -20.61 -9.64
C SER A 418 6.82 -20.07 -8.37
N LEU A 419 6.67 -18.74 -8.29
CA LEU A 419 6.00 -18.05 -7.17
C LEU A 419 4.56 -18.53 -7.02
N THR A 420 3.78 -18.49 -8.10
CA THR A 420 2.35 -18.82 -8.08
C THR A 420 2.15 -20.31 -7.77
N SER A 421 2.99 -21.20 -8.31
CA SER A 421 2.93 -22.63 -8.03
C SER A 421 3.14 -22.92 -6.54
N GLU A 422 4.12 -22.27 -5.91
CA GLU A 422 4.40 -22.46 -4.50
C GLU A 422 3.28 -21.92 -3.60
N VAL A 423 2.83 -20.70 -3.86
CA VAL A 423 1.73 -20.07 -3.12
C VAL A 423 0.44 -20.89 -3.21
N VAL A 424 0.09 -21.41 -4.40
CA VAL A 424 -1.11 -22.23 -4.58
C VAL A 424 -1.02 -23.54 -3.80
N LYS A 425 0.13 -24.22 -3.79
CA LYS A 425 0.30 -25.45 -3.01
C LYS A 425 0.02 -25.21 -1.53
N ILE A 426 0.53 -24.12 -0.97
CA ILE A 426 0.37 -23.76 0.44
C ILE A 426 -1.09 -23.41 0.74
N LEU A 427 -1.69 -22.57 -0.11
CA LEU A 427 -3.10 -22.17 0.02
C LEU A 427 -4.03 -23.39 0.04
N THR A 428 -3.78 -24.37 -0.81
CA THR A 428 -4.61 -25.58 -0.90
C THR A 428 -4.41 -26.56 0.26
N VAL A 429 -3.34 -26.43 1.04
CA VAL A 429 -3.13 -27.24 2.26
C VAL A 429 -3.81 -26.59 3.47
N ASN A 430 -3.83 -25.26 3.55
CA ASN A 430 -4.37 -24.50 4.68
C ASN A 430 -5.80 -23.98 4.41
N GLN A 431 -6.69 -24.81 3.87
CA GLN A 431 -8.03 -24.35 3.45
C GLN A 431 -8.93 -23.87 4.59
N ASP A 432 -8.64 -24.31 5.82
CA ASP A 432 -9.41 -23.99 7.02
C ASP A 432 -8.96 -22.69 7.71
N GLU A 433 -7.84 -22.10 7.27
CA GLU A 433 -7.33 -20.84 7.83
C GLU A 433 -7.92 -19.66 7.05
N GLU A 434 -8.74 -18.85 7.72
CA GLU A 434 -9.22 -17.57 7.17
C GLU A 434 -8.03 -16.61 6.96
N GLU A 435 -8.04 -15.88 5.84
CA GLU A 435 -7.08 -14.80 5.55
C GLU A 435 -5.59 -15.19 5.66
N THR A 436 -5.20 -16.27 4.98
CA THR A 436 -3.78 -16.64 4.91
C THR A 436 -2.97 -15.68 4.06
N TRP A 437 -1.70 -15.47 4.41
CA TRP A 437 -0.73 -14.73 3.59
C TRP A 437 -0.65 -15.26 2.14
N SER A 438 -0.86 -16.58 1.96
CA SER A 438 -0.85 -17.21 0.65
C SER A 438 -2.05 -16.81 -0.21
N ALA A 439 -3.19 -16.50 0.40
CA ALA A 439 -4.36 -15.98 -0.29
C ALA A 439 -4.09 -14.57 -0.84
N ASP A 440 -3.46 -13.70 -0.04
CA ASP A 440 -3.14 -12.33 -0.43
C ASP A 440 -2.04 -12.29 -1.49
N ALA A 441 -0.96 -13.06 -1.29
CA ALA A 441 0.09 -13.21 -2.29
C ALA A 441 -0.44 -13.74 -3.63
N LEU A 442 -1.36 -14.71 -3.59
CA LEU A 442 -1.98 -15.24 -4.81
C LEU A 442 -2.76 -14.17 -5.55
N ASP A 443 -3.57 -13.37 -4.86
CA ASP A 443 -4.38 -12.32 -5.48
C ASP A 443 -3.47 -11.28 -6.18
N ILE A 444 -2.34 -10.91 -5.56
CA ILE A 444 -1.35 -9.98 -6.15
C ILE A 444 -0.65 -10.61 -7.36
N LEU A 445 -0.24 -11.88 -7.27
CA LEU A 445 0.43 -12.58 -8.35
C LEU A 445 -0.50 -12.79 -9.56
N LEU A 446 -1.77 -13.12 -9.32
CA LEU A 446 -2.78 -13.27 -10.38
C LEU A 446 -3.10 -11.95 -11.08
N GLU A 447 -3.12 -10.84 -10.35
CA GLU A 447 -3.18 -9.52 -10.96
C GLU A 447 -1.93 -9.25 -11.79
N THR A 448 -0.74 -9.62 -11.30
CA THR A 448 0.52 -9.49 -12.07
C THR A 448 0.50 -10.32 -13.35
N TRP A 449 -0.06 -11.53 -13.32
CA TRP A 449 -0.32 -12.36 -14.50
C TRP A 449 -1.29 -11.69 -15.47
N SER A 450 -2.40 -11.16 -14.97
CA SER A 450 -3.42 -10.47 -15.77
C SER A 450 -2.82 -9.25 -16.46
N VAL A 451 -2.05 -8.44 -15.72
CA VAL A 451 -1.29 -7.31 -16.24
C VAL A 451 -0.21 -7.75 -17.21
N THR A 452 0.39 -8.93 -17.11
CA THR A 452 1.45 -9.39 -18.03
C THR A 452 0.87 -9.99 -19.32
N LEU A 453 -0.19 -10.80 -19.20
CA LEU A 453 -0.83 -11.52 -20.30
C LEU A 453 -1.82 -10.65 -21.09
N GLY A 454 -2.60 -9.80 -20.42
CA GLY A 454 -3.52 -8.86 -21.08
C GLY A 454 -2.82 -7.82 -21.97
N GLN A 455 -1.48 -7.78 -21.94
CA GLN A 455 -0.66 -6.96 -22.83
C GLN A 455 -0.42 -7.60 -24.20
N MET A 456 -0.78 -8.87 -24.39
CA MET A 456 -0.54 -9.63 -25.62
C MET A 456 -1.65 -9.47 -26.67
N ASP A 457 -2.81 -8.91 -26.31
CA ASP A 457 -3.96 -8.79 -27.23
C ASP A 457 -3.74 -7.82 -28.41
N GLY A 458 -2.64 -7.06 -28.42
CA GLY A 458 -2.29 -6.16 -29.52
C GLY A 458 -1.31 -6.73 -30.55
N ASP A 459 -0.53 -7.74 -30.18
CA ASP A 459 0.55 -8.28 -31.01
C ASP A 459 0.33 -9.78 -31.19
N LYS A 460 0.21 -10.24 -32.44
CA LYS A 460 0.10 -11.66 -32.80
C LYS A 460 1.40 -12.46 -32.53
N THR A 461 2.16 -12.07 -31.51
CA THR A 461 3.35 -12.75 -31.07
C THR A 461 2.94 -13.99 -30.30
N ILE A 462 3.03 -15.12 -30.99
CA ILE A 462 3.04 -16.44 -30.38
C ILE A 462 4.09 -16.42 -29.26
N LEU A 463 3.67 -16.70 -28.03
CA LEU A 463 4.58 -16.86 -26.90
C LEU A 463 5.69 -17.87 -27.27
N PRO A 464 6.97 -17.58 -26.98
CA PRO A 464 8.03 -18.57 -27.11
C PRO A 464 7.64 -19.88 -26.42
N HIS A 465 8.02 -21.02 -27.01
CA HIS A 465 7.61 -22.35 -26.54
C HIS A 465 7.91 -22.59 -25.05
N ASP A 466 9.04 -22.11 -24.55
CA ASP A 466 9.42 -22.24 -23.13
C ASP A 466 8.45 -21.51 -22.19
N ARG A 467 7.87 -20.38 -22.65
CA ARG A 467 6.88 -19.60 -21.88
C ARG A 467 5.51 -20.29 -21.88
N VAL A 468 5.10 -20.86 -23.02
CA VAL A 468 3.88 -21.70 -23.12
C VAL A 468 3.99 -22.91 -22.20
N PHE A 469 5.16 -23.56 -22.17
CA PHE A 469 5.41 -24.68 -21.28
C PHE A 469 5.34 -24.30 -19.79
N ALA A 470 5.93 -23.18 -19.38
CA ALA A 470 5.85 -22.71 -18.00
C ALA A 470 4.40 -22.38 -17.59
N ALA A 471 3.63 -21.69 -18.43
CA ALA A 471 2.22 -21.38 -18.16
C ALA A 471 1.35 -22.65 -18.06
N SER A 472 1.54 -23.63 -18.96
CA SER A 472 0.83 -24.91 -18.88
C SER A 472 1.21 -25.73 -17.65
N SER A 473 2.49 -25.77 -17.27
CA SER A 473 2.96 -26.43 -16.06
C SER A 473 2.37 -25.81 -14.79
N LEU A 474 2.31 -24.48 -14.72
CA LEU A 474 1.62 -23.76 -13.65
C LEU A 474 0.14 -24.14 -13.61
N PHE A 475 -0.57 -24.07 -14.75
CA PHE A 475 -1.99 -24.38 -14.81
C PHE A 475 -2.28 -25.82 -14.36
N ASN A 476 -1.47 -26.79 -14.78
CA ASN A 476 -1.59 -28.17 -14.33
C ASN A 476 -1.44 -28.27 -12.80
N THR A 477 -0.46 -27.56 -12.23
CA THR A 477 -0.25 -27.53 -10.78
C THR A 477 -1.45 -26.92 -10.06
N ILE A 478 -2.01 -25.83 -10.58
CA ILE A 478 -3.21 -25.18 -10.01
C ILE A 478 -4.37 -26.15 -9.97
N VAL A 479 -4.68 -26.79 -11.11
CA VAL A 479 -5.79 -27.73 -11.21
C VAL A 479 -5.56 -28.92 -10.28
N GLU A 480 -4.40 -29.57 -10.32
CA GLU A 480 -4.12 -30.74 -9.48
C GLU A 480 -4.18 -30.42 -7.98
N SER A 481 -3.66 -29.27 -7.55
CA SER A 481 -3.74 -28.83 -6.16
C SER A 481 -5.18 -28.58 -5.70
N HIS A 482 -6.00 -27.91 -6.52
CA HIS A 482 -7.41 -27.68 -6.20
C HIS A 482 -8.23 -28.98 -6.20
N LEU A 483 -8.00 -29.89 -7.14
CA LEU A 483 -8.70 -31.19 -7.16
C LEU A 483 -8.34 -32.04 -5.95
N LYS A 484 -7.06 -32.06 -5.57
CA LYS A 484 -6.64 -32.76 -4.36
C LYS A 484 -7.34 -32.19 -3.12
N ALA A 485 -7.34 -30.88 -2.97
CA ALA A 485 -7.92 -30.24 -1.80
C ALA A 485 -9.46 -30.37 -1.76
N ALA A 486 -10.11 -30.33 -2.92
CA ALA A 486 -11.51 -30.67 -3.10
C ALA A 486 -11.83 -32.11 -2.66
N ALA A 487 -11.01 -33.08 -3.06
CA ALA A 487 -11.18 -34.47 -2.64
C ALA A 487 -10.92 -34.67 -1.14
N ASP A 488 -9.98 -33.92 -0.56
CA ASP A 488 -9.66 -33.99 0.87
C ASP A 488 -10.79 -33.42 1.74
N SER A 489 -11.42 -32.32 1.31
CA SER A 489 -12.53 -31.64 2.02
C SER A 489 -13.94 -32.14 1.66
N ALA A 490 -14.09 -33.05 0.69
CA ALA A 490 -15.39 -33.51 0.18
C ALA A 490 -16.33 -34.14 1.24
N LEU A 491 -15.81 -34.46 2.42
CA LEU A 491 -16.56 -35.09 3.51
C LEU A 491 -16.71 -34.17 4.74
N ASP A 492 -16.26 -32.92 4.65
CA ASP A 492 -16.33 -31.96 5.74
C ASP A 492 -17.70 -31.26 5.72
N GLU A 493 -18.40 -31.28 6.86
CA GLU A 493 -19.72 -30.67 7.03
C GLU A 493 -19.58 -29.31 7.74
N ASN A 494 -19.13 -28.27 7.03
CA ASN A 494 -19.15 -26.88 7.53
C ASN A 494 -20.33 -26.11 6.89
N ASP A 495 -21.30 -25.70 7.72
CA ASP A 495 -22.63 -25.23 7.32
C ASP A 495 -22.81 -23.71 7.53
N ASP A 496 -21.86 -22.88 7.07
CA ASP A 496 -21.95 -21.42 7.16
C ASP A 496 -22.42 -20.78 5.84
N THR A 497 -23.72 -20.43 5.80
CA THR A 497 -24.44 -19.98 4.60
C THR A 497 -24.17 -18.53 4.18
N GLU A 498 -23.86 -17.62 5.11
CA GLU A 498 -23.57 -16.21 4.81
C GLU A 498 -22.13 -16.03 4.25
N TYR A 499 -21.22 -16.92 4.63
CA TYR A 499 -19.85 -17.02 4.15
C TYR A 499 -19.75 -17.51 2.69
N PHE A 500 -20.76 -18.26 2.23
CA PHE A 500 -20.80 -18.88 0.91
C PHE A 500 -20.71 -17.85 -0.24
N HIS A 501 -21.41 -16.71 -0.15
CA HIS A 501 -21.47 -15.73 -1.25
C HIS A 501 -20.16 -14.94 -1.47
N ALA A 502 -19.50 -14.51 -0.38
CA ALA A 502 -18.21 -13.82 -0.45
C ALA A 502 -17.11 -14.76 -0.95
N SER A 503 -17.12 -16.02 -0.47
CA SER A 503 -16.22 -17.08 -0.94
C SER A 503 -16.40 -17.40 -2.42
N VAL A 504 -17.64 -17.48 -2.91
CA VAL A 504 -17.93 -17.71 -4.34
C VAL A 504 -17.40 -16.58 -5.22
N SER A 505 -17.62 -15.32 -4.85
CA SER A 505 -17.17 -14.16 -5.64
C SER A 505 -15.64 -14.10 -5.74
N LYS A 506 -14.93 -14.26 -4.60
CA LYS A 506 -13.46 -14.29 -4.58
C LYS A 506 -12.89 -15.47 -5.37
N ARG A 507 -13.56 -16.63 -5.32
CA ARG A 507 -13.20 -17.80 -6.13
C ARG A 507 -13.39 -17.53 -7.62
N ASP A 508 -14.50 -16.90 -8.02
CA ASP A 508 -14.81 -16.58 -9.42
C ASP A 508 -13.73 -15.66 -10.02
N GLU A 509 -13.33 -14.61 -9.29
CA GLU A 509 -12.22 -13.73 -9.70
C GLU A 509 -10.92 -14.51 -9.94
N ARG A 510 -10.55 -15.42 -9.03
CA ARG A 510 -9.35 -16.26 -9.17
C ARG A 510 -9.45 -17.20 -10.36
N LEU A 511 -10.60 -17.84 -10.57
CA LEU A 511 -10.84 -18.73 -11.70
C LEU A 511 -10.74 -17.97 -13.03
N ALA A 512 -11.21 -16.72 -13.09
CA ALA A 512 -11.05 -15.86 -14.25
C ALA A 512 -9.56 -15.60 -14.55
N SER A 513 -8.73 -15.30 -13.54
CA SER A 513 -7.28 -15.15 -13.73
C SER A 513 -6.59 -16.47 -14.11
N TYR A 514 -6.97 -17.60 -13.52
CA TYR A 514 -6.46 -18.92 -13.92
C TYR A 514 -6.79 -19.25 -15.37
N ALA A 515 -7.96 -18.85 -15.86
CA ALA A 515 -8.35 -19.02 -17.25
C ALA A 515 -7.44 -18.23 -18.21
N LEU A 516 -7.00 -17.02 -17.86
CA LEU A 516 -6.02 -16.29 -18.66
C LEU A 516 -4.71 -17.06 -18.83
N ILE A 517 -4.20 -17.64 -17.72
CA ILE A 517 -3.00 -18.49 -17.73
C ILE A 517 -3.22 -19.73 -18.59
N ALA A 518 -4.37 -20.38 -18.46
CA ALA A 518 -4.71 -21.57 -19.24
C ALA A 518 -4.74 -21.26 -20.75
N ARG A 519 -5.39 -20.16 -21.13
CA ARG A 519 -5.56 -19.72 -22.52
C ARG A 519 -4.23 -19.33 -23.17
N ALA A 520 -3.27 -18.81 -22.39
CA ALA A 520 -1.92 -18.54 -22.87
C ALA A 520 -1.17 -19.81 -23.34
N ALA A 521 -1.63 -21.00 -22.93
CA ALA A 521 -1.11 -22.30 -23.35
C ALA A 521 -2.22 -23.29 -23.74
N ALA A 522 -3.25 -22.79 -24.45
CA ALA A 522 -4.48 -23.53 -24.74
C ALA A 522 -4.26 -24.89 -25.41
N ASP A 523 -3.26 -24.99 -26.28
CA ASP A 523 -2.88 -26.21 -27.01
C ASP A 523 -2.42 -27.35 -26.08
N MET A 524 -1.90 -27.02 -24.88
CA MET A 524 -1.49 -27.98 -23.86
C MET A 524 -2.54 -28.13 -22.75
N THR A 525 -3.16 -27.03 -22.31
CA THR A 525 -4.04 -27.01 -21.14
C THR A 525 -5.44 -27.56 -21.44
N VAL A 526 -6.00 -27.33 -22.64
CA VAL A 526 -7.32 -27.88 -23.01
C VAL A 526 -7.28 -29.41 -23.13
N PRO A 527 -6.30 -30.05 -23.82
CA PRO A 527 -6.19 -31.51 -23.80
C PRO A 527 -5.99 -32.09 -22.39
N PHE A 528 -5.27 -31.38 -21.52
CA PHE A 528 -5.10 -31.78 -20.12
C PHE A 528 -6.45 -31.83 -19.37
N LEU A 529 -7.29 -30.80 -19.50
CA LEU A 529 -8.65 -30.80 -18.93
C LEU A 529 -9.52 -31.92 -19.51
N VAL A 530 -9.47 -32.16 -20.82
CA VAL A 530 -10.21 -33.26 -21.48
C VAL A 530 -9.82 -34.61 -20.88
N ARG A 531 -8.52 -34.83 -20.63
CA ARG A 531 -8.00 -36.04 -19.99
C ARG A 531 -8.54 -36.20 -18.57
N LEU A 532 -8.43 -35.16 -17.74
CA LEU A 532 -8.91 -35.21 -16.36
C LEU A 532 -10.40 -35.53 -16.27
N PHE A 533 -11.24 -34.90 -17.09
CA PHE A 533 -12.66 -35.27 -17.16
C PHE A 533 -12.86 -36.73 -17.57
N SER A 534 -12.17 -37.22 -18.60
CA SER A 534 -12.28 -38.64 -19.01
C SER A 534 -11.97 -39.59 -17.85
N GLU A 535 -10.90 -39.30 -17.11
CA GLU A 535 -10.46 -40.11 -15.98
C GLU A 535 -11.51 -40.12 -14.86
N ARG A 536 -12.02 -38.95 -14.46
CA ARG A 536 -13.04 -38.83 -13.40
C ARG A 536 -14.40 -39.41 -13.79
N PHE A 537 -14.85 -39.23 -15.03
CA PHE A 537 -16.06 -39.90 -15.53
C PHE A 537 -15.90 -41.43 -15.55
N SER A 538 -14.73 -41.93 -15.98
CA SER A 538 -14.44 -43.36 -15.96
C SER A 538 -14.48 -43.90 -14.52
N LEU A 539 -13.87 -43.20 -13.56
CA LEU A 539 -13.93 -43.56 -12.15
C LEU A 539 -15.38 -43.61 -11.66
N LEU A 540 -16.18 -42.56 -11.87
CA LEU A 540 -17.59 -42.52 -11.45
C LEU A 540 -18.41 -43.68 -12.07
N SER A 541 -18.14 -44.04 -13.32
CA SER A 541 -18.83 -45.14 -14.02
C SER A 541 -18.52 -46.54 -13.46
N GLN A 542 -17.40 -46.72 -12.75
CA GLN A 542 -16.92 -48.01 -12.25
C GLN A 542 -17.56 -48.48 -10.93
N ARG A 543 -18.66 -47.85 -10.46
CA ARG A 543 -19.36 -48.16 -9.19
C ARG A 543 -18.41 -48.17 -7.97
N ILE A 544 -17.75 -47.04 -7.74
CA ILE A 544 -16.89 -46.84 -6.57
C ILE A 544 -17.75 -46.74 -5.29
N SER A 545 -17.18 -47.03 -4.12
CA SER A 545 -17.83 -46.85 -2.81
C SER A 545 -18.35 -45.41 -2.60
N GLY A 546 -19.28 -45.24 -1.66
CA GLY A 546 -19.96 -43.95 -1.42
C GLY A 546 -19.01 -42.77 -1.21
N ASN A 547 -18.03 -42.90 -0.32
CA ASN A 547 -17.10 -41.80 0.01
C ASN A 547 -16.20 -41.41 -1.17
N GLU A 548 -15.67 -42.39 -1.90
CA GLU A 548 -14.84 -42.12 -3.09
C GLU A 548 -15.66 -41.54 -4.25
N SER A 549 -16.96 -41.88 -4.32
CA SER A 549 -17.88 -41.24 -5.26
C SER A 549 -18.10 -39.77 -4.91
N THR A 550 -18.26 -39.43 -3.62
CA THR A 550 -18.36 -38.04 -3.17
C THR A 550 -17.10 -37.24 -3.51
N ARG A 551 -15.91 -37.79 -3.24
CA ARG A 551 -14.63 -37.17 -3.62
C ARG A 551 -14.54 -36.92 -5.12
N THR A 552 -14.88 -37.92 -5.93
CA THR A 552 -14.86 -37.82 -7.40
C THR A 552 -15.86 -36.77 -7.91
N LEU A 553 -17.02 -36.63 -7.25
CA LEU A 553 -18.02 -35.61 -7.59
C LEU A 553 -17.54 -34.19 -7.26
N GLU A 554 -16.87 -34.01 -6.13
CA GLU A 554 -16.30 -32.72 -5.74
C GLU A 554 -15.16 -32.30 -6.69
N GLU A 555 -14.29 -33.24 -7.09
CA GLU A 555 -13.29 -33.01 -8.14
C GLU A 555 -13.94 -32.62 -9.48
N LEU A 556 -15.02 -33.31 -9.89
CA LEU A 556 -15.75 -32.98 -11.11
C LEU A 556 -16.39 -31.58 -11.04
N TYR A 557 -16.92 -31.19 -9.89
CA TYR A 557 -17.46 -29.84 -9.68
C TYR A 557 -16.38 -28.77 -9.87
N TRP A 558 -15.20 -28.94 -9.28
CA TRP A 558 -14.08 -28.01 -9.49
C TRP A 558 -13.58 -27.99 -10.94
N LEU A 559 -13.51 -29.15 -11.61
CA LEU A 559 -13.18 -29.23 -13.04
C LEU A 559 -14.18 -28.45 -13.89
N LEU A 560 -15.48 -28.53 -13.58
CA LEU A 560 -16.53 -27.78 -14.28
C LEU A 560 -16.36 -26.28 -14.10
N LEU A 561 -16.09 -25.82 -12.87
CA LEU A 561 -15.85 -24.39 -12.60
C LEU A 561 -14.65 -23.85 -13.35
N ILE A 562 -13.51 -24.53 -13.28
CA ILE A 562 -12.28 -24.15 -13.98
C ILE A 562 -12.52 -24.13 -15.49
N THR A 563 -13.13 -25.19 -16.02
CA THR A 563 -13.33 -25.35 -17.47
C THR A 563 -14.31 -24.32 -18.02
N GLY A 564 -15.38 -24.00 -17.28
CA GLY A 564 -16.30 -22.92 -17.64
C GLY A 564 -15.54 -21.62 -17.88
N HIS A 565 -14.73 -21.21 -16.91
CA HIS A 565 -13.90 -20.01 -17.04
C HIS A 565 -12.89 -20.09 -18.18
N VAL A 566 -12.25 -21.25 -18.41
CA VAL A 566 -11.31 -21.40 -19.53
C VAL A 566 -12.01 -21.21 -20.88
N LEU A 567 -13.22 -21.74 -21.03
CA LEU A 567 -13.94 -21.79 -22.30
C LEU A 567 -14.72 -20.52 -22.67
N THR A 568 -15.08 -19.68 -21.69
CA THR A 568 -15.94 -18.52 -21.92
C THR A 568 -15.42 -17.25 -21.26
N ASP A 569 -15.55 -16.11 -21.92
CA ASP A 569 -15.36 -14.81 -21.28
C ASP A 569 -16.55 -14.43 -20.38
N SER A 570 -16.33 -13.50 -19.44
CA SER A 570 -17.41 -12.98 -18.59
C SER A 570 -18.41 -12.20 -19.45
N GLY A 571 -19.64 -12.70 -19.53
CA GLY A 571 -20.73 -12.12 -20.34
C GLY A 571 -21.58 -11.09 -19.60
N GLU A 572 -21.07 -10.43 -18.56
CA GLU A 572 -21.87 -9.45 -17.82
C GLU A 572 -22.18 -8.22 -18.69
N GLY A 573 -23.43 -8.15 -19.17
CA GLY A 573 -23.94 -7.02 -19.96
C GLY A 573 -23.71 -7.12 -21.47
N GLU A 574 -22.96 -8.11 -21.96
CA GLU A 574 -22.67 -8.33 -23.39
C GLU A 574 -22.80 -9.80 -23.80
N THR A 575 -22.78 -10.08 -25.10
CA THR A 575 -22.79 -11.46 -25.60
C THR A 575 -21.40 -12.06 -25.41
N ALA A 576 -21.28 -13.07 -24.55
CA ALA A 576 -20.03 -13.80 -24.37
C ALA A 576 -19.56 -14.41 -25.70
N LEU A 577 -18.30 -14.13 -26.06
CA LEU A 577 -17.65 -14.68 -27.25
C LEU A 577 -16.74 -15.85 -26.85
N VAL A 578 -16.35 -16.64 -27.86
CA VAL A 578 -15.31 -17.66 -27.67
C VAL A 578 -13.97 -16.93 -27.58
N PRO A 579 -13.20 -17.12 -26.48
CA PRO A 579 -11.90 -16.46 -26.32
C PRO A 579 -10.98 -16.67 -27.52
N GLU A 580 -10.34 -15.61 -28.00
CA GLU A 580 -9.54 -15.64 -29.24
C GLU A 580 -8.40 -16.67 -29.20
N ALA A 581 -7.78 -16.84 -28.04
CA ALA A 581 -6.73 -17.83 -27.82
C ALA A 581 -7.17 -19.27 -28.15
N LEU A 582 -8.44 -19.61 -27.87
CA LEU A 582 -9.00 -20.92 -28.20
C LEU A 582 -9.29 -21.08 -29.69
N GLN A 583 -9.63 -19.98 -30.38
CA GLN A 583 -9.80 -19.99 -31.82
C GLN A 583 -8.45 -20.13 -32.55
N ALA A 584 -7.41 -19.47 -32.05
CA ALA A 584 -6.07 -19.49 -32.62
C ALA A 584 -5.30 -20.80 -32.35
N GLY A 585 -5.46 -21.39 -31.16
CA GLY A 585 -4.68 -22.57 -30.74
C GLY A 585 -4.98 -23.86 -31.51
N PHE A 586 -6.13 -23.95 -32.20
CA PHE A 586 -6.60 -25.19 -32.83
C PHE A 586 -6.95 -25.06 -34.31
N LEU A 587 -6.41 -24.04 -35.01
CA LEU A 587 -6.67 -23.78 -36.44
C LEU A 587 -6.42 -24.99 -37.36
N ASN A 588 -5.58 -25.94 -36.95
CA ASN A 588 -5.25 -27.15 -37.71
C ASN A 588 -6.27 -28.30 -37.54
N VAL A 589 -7.26 -28.17 -36.65
CA VAL A 589 -8.28 -29.20 -36.39
C VAL A 589 -9.60 -28.78 -37.02
N VAL A 590 -9.84 -29.25 -38.24
CA VAL A 590 -10.99 -28.83 -39.06
C VAL A 590 -12.27 -29.60 -38.70
N GLU A 591 -12.15 -30.84 -38.23
CA GLU A 591 -13.29 -31.67 -37.87
C GLU A 591 -13.73 -31.40 -36.42
N ALA A 592 -14.96 -30.93 -36.25
CA ALA A 592 -15.53 -30.58 -34.94
C ALA A 592 -15.49 -31.73 -33.93
N VAL A 593 -15.61 -32.99 -34.39
CA VAL A 593 -15.58 -34.18 -33.53
C VAL A 593 -14.19 -34.41 -32.91
N HIS A 594 -13.13 -33.92 -33.54
CA HIS A 594 -11.76 -34.04 -33.08
C HIS A 594 -11.23 -32.75 -32.42
N HIS A 595 -12.02 -31.68 -32.40
CA HIS A 595 -11.63 -30.40 -31.84
C HIS A 595 -11.64 -30.45 -30.30
N PRO A 596 -10.50 -30.26 -29.60
CA PRO A 596 -10.41 -30.44 -28.14
C PRO A 596 -11.39 -29.55 -27.37
N VAL A 597 -11.60 -28.32 -27.81
CA VAL A 597 -12.59 -27.39 -27.20
C VAL A 597 -14.02 -27.91 -27.33
N VAL A 598 -14.39 -28.50 -28.48
CA VAL A 598 -15.73 -29.07 -28.69
C VAL A 598 -15.90 -30.36 -27.88
N ALA A 599 -14.86 -31.18 -27.81
CA ALA A 599 -14.86 -32.39 -26.99
C ALA A 599 -15.00 -32.05 -25.50
N LEU A 600 -14.37 -30.97 -25.04
CA LEU A 600 -14.45 -30.50 -23.67
C LEU A 600 -15.82 -29.88 -23.35
N SER A 601 -16.41 -29.11 -24.27
CA SER A 601 -17.73 -28.50 -24.06
C SER A 601 -18.90 -29.49 -24.12
N CYS A 602 -18.69 -30.66 -24.73
CA CYS A 602 -19.69 -31.74 -24.76
C CYS A 602 -19.68 -32.63 -23.50
N LYS A 603 -18.69 -32.47 -22.62
CA LYS A 603 -18.56 -33.21 -21.36
C LYS A 603 -19.10 -32.41 -20.20
#